data_AF-A0A2V9VMH7-F1
#
_entry.id   AF-A0A2V9VMH7-F1
#
_cell.length_a   1.000
_cell.length_b   1.000
_cell.length_c   1.000
_cell.angle_alpha   90.00
_cell.angle_beta   90.00
_cell.angle_gamma   90.00
#
_symmetry.space_group_name_H-M   'P 1'
#
loop_
_entity.id
_entity.type
_entity.pdbx_description
1 polymer ?
#
loop_
_entity_poly.entity_id
_entity_poly.type
_entity_poly.pdbx_seq_one_letter_code
_entity_poly.pdbx_strand_id
1 'polypeptide(L)'
;MADDSFSGWGVRTVSAIERNYNPISYHNGSVWPHDNAMVATGLGNYGMTQSAALMLEALFEASCYFEMNRLPELLCGLHRRNGEGPTLYPVACSPQAWSAGAAFMLLTASLGLSLDAPAGRVVFNRPTLPDSLSCLRIENLQLRDASVDLVVERHAQNIHVEVARKSGAVDIIVSK
;
A
#
# COMPACT_ATOMS: atom_id res chain seq x y z
N MET A 1 -10.67 -5.57 9.08
CA MET A 1 -10.03 -4.64 10.03
C MET A 1 -11.12 -4.14 10.97
N ALA A 2 -10.78 -3.68 12.18
CA ALA A 2 -11.78 -3.17 13.11
C ALA A 2 -12.24 -1.76 12.68
N ASP A 3 -13.56 -1.52 12.67
CA ASP A 3 -14.18 -0.29 12.14
C ASP A 3 -13.80 0.98 12.94
N ASP A 4 -13.55 0.81 14.23
CA ASP A 4 -13.13 1.87 15.13
C ASP A 4 -11.70 2.36 14.82
N SER A 5 -10.82 1.50 14.31
CA SER A 5 -9.45 1.85 13.92
C SER A 5 -9.33 2.23 12.43
N PHE A 6 -10.03 1.51 11.55
CA PHE A 6 -9.97 1.73 10.10
C PHE A 6 -11.09 2.67 9.64
N SER A 7 -10.71 3.84 9.15
CA SER A 7 -11.66 4.89 8.75
C SER A 7 -12.32 4.68 7.39
N GLY A 8 -11.85 3.71 6.60
CA GLY A 8 -12.14 3.60 5.17
C GLY A 8 -11.18 4.37 4.27
N TRP A 9 -10.38 5.29 4.84
CA TRP A 9 -9.24 5.96 4.18
C TRP A 9 -7.88 5.44 4.65
N GLY A 10 -7.88 4.64 5.72
CA GLY A 10 -6.69 4.13 6.38
C GLY A 10 -6.93 3.94 7.88
N VAL A 11 -5.96 3.31 8.54
CA VAL A 11 -5.89 3.15 9.99
C VAL A 11 -5.53 4.49 10.62
N ARG A 12 -6.29 4.86 11.65
CA ARG A 12 -6.10 6.06 12.47
C ARG A 12 -4.95 5.87 13.45
N THR A 13 -4.35 6.97 13.92
CA THR A 13 -3.32 6.91 14.97
C THR A 13 -3.84 6.37 16.30
N VAL A 14 -5.14 6.55 16.59
CA VAL A 14 -5.86 5.94 17.72
C VAL A 14 -7.26 5.53 17.27
N SER A 15 -7.83 4.52 17.93
CA SER A 15 -9.19 4.08 17.64
C SER A 15 -10.22 5.19 17.95
N ALA A 16 -11.31 5.22 17.18
CA ALA A 16 -12.43 6.15 17.33
C ALA A 16 -13.18 6.02 18.68
N ILE A 17 -12.98 4.91 19.42
CA ILE A 17 -13.58 4.71 20.74
C ILE A 17 -12.66 5.19 21.88
N GLU A 18 -11.43 5.60 21.59
CA GLU A 18 -10.49 6.09 22.60
C GLU A 18 -10.90 7.47 23.11
N ARG A 19 -10.71 7.72 24.41
CA ARG A 19 -11.07 9.00 25.05
C ARG A 19 -10.43 10.22 24.36
N ASN A 20 -9.21 10.06 23.87
CA ASN A 20 -8.45 11.13 23.23
C ASN A 20 -8.73 11.26 21.73
N TYR A 21 -9.60 10.42 21.15
CA TYR A 21 -9.92 10.49 19.74
C TYR A 21 -10.48 11.87 19.37
N ASN A 22 -9.81 12.49 18.42
CA ASN A 22 -10.21 13.71 17.75
C ASN A 22 -9.86 13.57 16.26
N PRO A 23 -10.85 13.42 15.36
CA PRO A 23 -10.60 13.18 13.95
C PRO A 23 -9.86 14.32 13.24
N ILE A 24 -9.86 15.53 13.80
CA ILE A 24 -9.16 16.68 13.22
C ILE A 24 -7.87 17.00 13.99
N SER A 25 -7.43 16.11 14.87
CA SER A 25 -6.14 16.23 15.56
C SER A 25 -5.00 15.72 14.70
N TYR A 26 -3.83 16.35 14.85
CA TYR A 26 -2.60 15.96 14.17
C TYR A 26 -2.16 14.52 14.51
N HIS A 27 -2.28 14.07 15.77
CA HIS A 27 -1.81 12.75 16.21
C HIS A 27 -2.83 11.91 17.00
N ASN A 28 -4.03 12.41 17.26
CA ASN A 28 -5.02 11.69 18.07
C ASN A 28 -6.25 11.29 17.26
N GLY A 29 -6.07 10.78 16.05
CA GLY A 29 -7.19 10.24 15.26
C GLY A 29 -7.03 10.39 13.76
N SER A 30 -6.08 11.20 13.30
CA SER A 30 -5.75 11.35 11.88
C SER A 30 -5.24 10.06 11.24
N VAL A 31 -5.21 10.06 9.91
CA VAL A 31 -4.71 8.95 9.09
C VAL A 31 -3.45 9.42 8.37
N TRP A 32 -2.35 8.70 8.56
CA TRP A 32 -1.04 9.03 8.02
C TRP A 32 -0.66 8.01 6.95
N PRO A 33 -0.46 8.42 5.68
CA PRO A 33 -0.05 7.50 4.62
C PRO A 33 1.22 6.70 4.95
N HIS A 34 2.20 7.36 5.56
CA HIS A 34 3.45 6.72 6.02
C HIS A 34 3.19 5.63 7.07
N ASP A 35 2.48 5.95 8.16
CA ASP A 35 2.22 4.99 9.25
C ASP A 35 1.41 3.80 8.76
N ASN A 36 0.45 4.05 7.87
CA ASN A 36 -0.31 3.01 7.19
C ASN A 36 0.62 2.13 6.35
N ALA A 37 1.53 2.70 5.57
CA ALA A 37 2.51 1.91 4.81
C ALA A 37 3.39 1.02 5.71
N MET A 38 3.76 1.49 6.89
CA MET A 38 4.45 0.67 7.90
C MET A 38 3.58 -0.47 8.43
N VAL A 39 2.32 -0.18 8.78
CA VAL A 39 1.34 -1.19 9.22
C VAL A 39 1.13 -2.25 8.13
N ALA A 40 0.92 -1.83 6.88
CA ALA A 40 0.80 -2.72 5.73
C ALA A 40 2.03 -3.60 5.54
N THR A 41 3.24 -3.04 5.67
CA THR A 41 4.50 -3.79 5.61
C THR A 41 4.54 -4.89 6.66
N GLY A 42 4.13 -4.58 7.90
CA GLY A 42 3.95 -5.58 8.95
C GLY A 42 2.97 -6.67 8.52
N LEU A 43 1.76 -6.30 8.09
CA LEU A 43 0.74 -7.22 7.60
C LEU A 43 1.28 -8.15 6.50
N GLY A 44 1.96 -7.60 5.49
CA GLY A 44 2.57 -8.36 4.40
C GLY A 44 3.60 -9.38 4.88
N ASN A 45 4.45 -9.00 5.84
CA ASN A 45 5.44 -9.90 6.45
C ASN A 45 4.80 -11.07 7.21
N TYR A 46 3.60 -10.87 7.77
CA TYR A 46 2.81 -11.94 8.40
C TYR A 46 1.92 -12.70 7.40
N GLY A 47 2.07 -12.46 6.09
CA GLY A 47 1.27 -13.11 5.04
C GLY A 47 -0.18 -12.63 4.99
N MET A 48 -0.49 -11.48 5.58
CA MET A 48 -1.81 -10.83 5.59
C MET A 48 -1.93 -9.84 4.42
N THR A 49 -1.53 -10.26 3.22
CA THR A 49 -1.46 -9.44 2.01
C THR A 49 -2.82 -8.90 1.56
N GLN A 50 -3.92 -9.59 1.84
CA GLN A 50 -5.27 -9.06 1.62
C GLN A 50 -5.54 -7.79 2.43
N SER A 51 -5.16 -7.77 3.71
CA SER A 51 -5.29 -6.58 4.56
C SER A 51 -4.36 -5.46 4.09
N ALA A 52 -3.15 -5.78 3.62
CA ALA A 52 -2.26 -4.80 3.01
C ALA A 52 -2.83 -4.23 1.70
N ALA A 53 -3.45 -5.06 0.86
CA ALA A 53 -4.12 -4.63 -0.36
C ALA A 53 -5.32 -3.72 -0.08
N LEU A 54 -6.12 -4.00 0.96
CA LEU A 54 -7.18 -3.08 1.40
C LEU A 54 -6.64 -1.70 1.80
N MET A 55 -5.46 -1.66 2.42
CA MET A 55 -4.81 -0.40 2.79
C MET A 55 -4.26 0.35 1.57
N LEU A 56 -3.69 -0.39 0.61
CA LEU A 56 -3.27 0.15 -0.67
C LEU A 56 -4.46 0.75 -1.43
N GLU A 57 -5.60 0.05 -1.50
CA GLU A 57 -6.83 0.54 -2.14
C GLU A 57 -7.28 1.87 -1.51
N ALA A 58 -7.43 1.89 -0.18
CA ALA A 58 -7.94 3.04 0.53
C ALA A 58 -7.09 4.30 0.32
N LEU A 59 -5.76 4.16 0.35
CA LEU A 59 -4.84 5.28 0.14
C LEU A 59 -4.69 5.64 -1.35
N PHE A 60 -4.79 4.67 -2.26
CA PHE A 60 -4.84 4.96 -3.69
C PHE A 60 -6.09 5.79 -4.03
N GLU A 61 -7.27 5.35 -3.59
CA GLU A 61 -8.51 6.11 -3.78
C GLU A 61 -8.47 7.47 -3.09
N ALA A 62 -7.90 7.57 -1.88
CA ALA A 62 -7.72 8.85 -1.19
C ALA A 62 -6.88 9.80 -2.06
N SER A 63 -5.80 9.31 -2.68
CA SER A 63 -4.90 10.12 -3.50
C SER A 63 -5.63 10.83 -4.65
N CYS A 64 -6.67 10.20 -5.23
CA CYS A 64 -7.46 10.77 -6.32
C CYS A 64 -8.22 12.06 -5.96
N TYR A 65 -8.34 12.38 -4.67
CA TYR A 65 -8.96 13.62 -4.19
C TYR A 65 -7.94 14.75 -3.96
N PHE A 66 -6.65 14.49 -4.17
CA PHE A 66 -5.57 15.46 -3.98
C PHE A 66 -5.02 15.93 -5.31
N GLU A 67 -4.52 17.16 -5.33
CA GLU A 67 -3.87 17.72 -6.50
C GLU A 67 -2.71 16.85 -6.98
N MET A 68 -2.68 16.56 -8.28
CA MET A 68 -1.73 15.67 -8.94
C MET A 68 -1.75 14.22 -8.42
N ASN A 69 -2.83 13.78 -7.76
CA ASN A 69 -2.96 12.44 -7.19
C ASN A 69 -1.85 12.10 -6.16
N ARG A 70 -1.46 13.07 -5.35
CA ARG A 70 -0.37 12.91 -4.37
C ARG A 70 -0.92 12.82 -2.96
N LEU A 71 -0.47 11.82 -2.22
CA LEU A 71 -0.81 11.68 -0.82
C LEU A 71 -0.21 12.83 0.01
N PRO A 72 -1.01 13.49 0.87
CA PRO A 72 -0.50 14.51 1.77
C PRO A 72 0.27 13.88 2.94
N GLU A 73 0.79 14.71 3.84
CA GLU A 73 1.30 14.31 5.15
C GLU A 73 0.32 13.44 5.93
N LEU A 74 -0.93 13.90 6.02
CA LEU A 74 -2.00 13.27 6.79
C LEU A 74 -3.38 13.70 6.29
N LEU A 75 -4.38 12.89 6.62
CA LEU A 75 -5.80 13.14 6.44
C LEU A 75 -6.47 13.25 7.81
N CYS A 76 -7.60 13.96 7.90
CA CYS A 76 -8.44 13.89 9.08
C CYS A 76 -9.03 12.46 9.22
N GLY A 77 -9.18 12.02 10.45
CA GLY A 77 -9.64 10.70 10.87
C GLY A 77 -11.12 10.40 10.76
N LEU A 78 -11.88 11.18 10.00
CA LEU A 78 -13.31 10.94 9.86
C LEU A 78 -13.56 9.66 9.05
N HIS A 79 -14.67 8.99 9.35
CA HIS A 79 -15.10 7.86 8.55
C HIS A 79 -15.36 8.29 7.10
N ARG A 80 -14.99 7.43 6.17
CA ARG A 80 -15.34 7.53 4.76
C ARG A 80 -16.87 7.55 4.63
N ARG A 81 -17.37 8.50 3.83
CA ARG A 81 -18.78 8.64 3.50
C ARG A 81 -18.99 8.36 2.01
N ASN A 82 -20.10 7.72 1.68
CA ASN A 82 -20.39 7.37 0.29
C ASN A 82 -20.52 8.64 -0.56
N GLY A 83 -19.80 8.68 -1.68
CA GLY A 83 -19.82 9.81 -2.62
C GLY A 83 -18.97 11.02 -2.20
N GLU A 84 -18.19 10.91 -1.13
CA GLU A 84 -17.35 12.01 -0.64
C GLU A 84 -15.88 11.59 -0.53
N GLY A 85 -14.98 12.57 -0.69
CA GLY A 85 -13.55 12.40 -0.47
C GLY A 85 -13.14 12.48 1.01
N PRO A 86 -11.85 12.23 1.32
CA PRO A 86 -11.34 12.40 2.67
C PRO A 86 -11.42 13.87 3.10
N THR A 87 -11.67 14.09 4.40
CA THR A 87 -11.58 15.45 4.96
C THR A 87 -10.11 15.84 5.05
N LEU A 88 -9.77 16.95 4.40
CA LEU A 88 -8.41 17.47 4.35
C LEU A 88 -7.98 18.00 5.72
N TYR A 89 -6.71 17.77 6.08
CA TYR A 89 -6.12 18.44 7.23
C TYR A 89 -5.59 19.81 6.80
N PRO A 90 -6.03 20.93 7.42
CA PRO A 90 -5.84 22.27 6.84
C PRO A 90 -4.41 22.73 6.58
N VAL A 91 -3.43 22.23 7.36
CA VAL A 91 -2.02 22.64 7.28
C VAL A 91 -1.09 21.50 6.91
N ALA A 92 -1.63 20.44 6.28
CA ALA A 92 -0.83 19.29 5.84
C ALA A 92 0.18 19.70 4.77
N CYS A 93 1.41 19.19 4.89
CA CYS A 93 2.36 19.28 3.79
C CYS A 93 1.91 18.40 2.60
N SER A 94 1.95 18.92 1.37
CA SER A 94 1.50 18.18 0.18
C SER A 94 2.41 18.43 -1.04
N PRO A 95 3.26 17.46 -1.44
CA PRO A 95 3.54 16.17 -0.79
C PRO A 95 4.64 16.33 0.26
N GLN A 96 4.62 15.47 1.27
CA GLN A 96 5.75 15.31 2.18
C GLN A 96 6.56 14.08 1.81
N ALA A 97 7.88 14.14 2.03
CA ALA A 97 8.83 13.14 1.56
C ALA A 97 8.44 11.69 1.94
N TRP A 98 8.01 11.46 3.18
CA TRP A 98 7.58 10.14 3.64
C TRP A 98 6.27 9.63 3.00
N SER A 99 5.35 10.51 2.60
CA SER A 99 4.08 10.16 1.97
C SER A 99 4.31 9.72 0.53
N ALA A 100 5.32 10.27 -0.14
CA ALA A 100 5.75 9.82 -1.46
C ALA A 100 6.30 8.38 -1.43
N GLY A 101 6.98 7.98 -0.34
CA GLY A 101 7.49 6.62 -0.16
C GLY A 101 6.40 5.57 0.14
N ALA A 102 5.27 6.00 0.71
CA ALA A 102 4.19 5.12 1.16
C ALA A 102 3.63 4.22 0.05
N ALA A 103 3.47 4.75 -1.17
CA ALA A 103 2.92 4.00 -2.30
C ALA A 103 3.74 2.74 -2.62
N PHE A 104 5.07 2.85 -2.64
CA PHE A 104 5.96 1.72 -2.92
C PHE A 104 5.95 0.67 -1.81
N MET A 105 5.88 1.12 -0.55
CA MET A 105 5.78 0.22 0.60
C MET A 105 4.45 -0.53 0.62
N LEU A 106 3.34 0.16 0.34
CA LEU A 106 2.01 -0.46 0.24
C LEU A 106 1.94 -1.49 -0.90
N LEU A 107 2.48 -1.16 -2.07
CA LEU A 107 2.59 -2.09 -3.20
C LEU A 107 3.41 -3.32 -2.82
N THR A 108 4.62 -3.11 -2.28
CA THR A 108 5.52 -4.20 -1.86
C THR A 108 4.84 -5.10 -0.82
N ALA A 109 4.16 -4.50 0.16
CA ALA A 109 3.42 -5.21 1.20
C ALA A 109 2.24 -6.03 0.66
N SER A 110 1.44 -5.46 -0.24
CA SER A 110 0.29 -6.14 -0.86
C SER A 110 0.72 -7.33 -1.71
N LEU A 111 1.89 -7.24 -2.35
CA LEU A 111 2.46 -8.30 -3.18
C LEU A 111 3.23 -9.35 -2.36
N GLY A 112 3.47 -9.09 -1.07
CA GLY A 112 4.44 -9.85 -0.28
C GLY A 112 5.80 -9.92 -0.97
N LEU A 113 6.19 -8.84 -1.65
CA LEU A 113 7.38 -8.77 -2.49
C LEU A 113 8.62 -8.65 -1.62
N SER A 114 9.58 -9.56 -1.83
CA SER A 114 10.91 -9.49 -1.21
C SER A 114 11.99 -9.90 -2.19
N LEU A 115 13.20 -9.41 -1.94
CA LEU A 115 14.38 -9.68 -2.75
C LEU A 115 15.39 -10.46 -1.93
N ASP A 116 15.62 -11.72 -2.28
CA ASP A 116 16.69 -12.54 -1.71
C ASP A 116 17.89 -12.45 -2.64
N ALA A 117 18.69 -11.39 -2.45
CA ALA A 117 19.87 -11.14 -3.28
C ALA A 117 20.91 -12.26 -3.20
N PRO A 118 21.28 -12.82 -2.02
CA PRO A 118 22.20 -13.95 -1.95
C PRO A 118 21.75 -15.15 -2.79
N ALA A 119 20.46 -15.51 -2.75
CA ALA A 119 19.92 -16.60 -3.55
C ALA A 119 19.55 -16.21 -4.99
N GLY A 120 19.59 -14.92 -5.34
CA GLY A 120 19.20 -14.44 -6.67
C GLY A 120 17.71 -14.57 -6.96
N ARG A 121 16.84 -14.34 -5.96
CA ARG A 121 15.39 -14.55 -6.07
C ARG A 121 14.60 -13.28 -5.86
N VAL A 122 13.60 -13.08 -6.70
CA VAL A 122 12.46 -12.18 -6.45
C VAL A 122 11.30 -13.02 -5.98
N VAL A 123 10.79 -12.76 -4.78
CA VAL A 123 9.77 -13.58 -4.13
C VAL A 123 8.49 -12.77 -3.98
N PHE A 124 7.38 -13.34 -4.43
CA PHE A 124 6.02 -12.88 -4.21
C PHE A 124 5.33 -13.85 -3.25
N ASN A 125 5.15 -13.44 -2.00
CA ASN A 125 4.49 -14.27 -1.00
C ASN A 125 3.03 -13.88 -0.82
N ARG A 126 2.11 -14.74 -1.27
CA ARG A 126 0.66 -14.50 -1.26
C ARG A 126 0.26 -13.19 -1.94
N PRO A 127 0.79 -12.87 -3.13
CA PRO A 127 0.57 -11.57 -3.74
C PRO A 127 -0.92 -11.28 -3.88
N THR A 128 -1.33 -10.06 -3.55
CA THR A 128 -2.70 -9.56 -3.68
C THR A 128 -2.66 -8.17 -4.28
N LEU A 129 -3.45 -7.95 -5.32
CA LEU A 129 -3.72 -6.61 -5.84
C LEU A 129 -5.11 -6.17 -5.38
N PRO A 130 -5.31 -4.87 -5.09
CA PRO A 130 -6.61 -4.35 -4.72
C PRO A 130 -7.54 -4.27 -5.93
N ASP A 131 -8.84 -4.07 -5.69
CA ASP A 131 -9.86 -4.13 -6.74
C ASP A 131 -9.70 -3.06 -7.83
N SER A 132 -9.24 -1.86 -7.50
CA SER A 132 -8.96 -0.82 -8.50
C SER A 132 -7.79 -1.16 -9.45
N LEU A 133 -6.90 -2.09 -9.06
CA LEU A 133 -5.66 -2.37 -9.79
C LEU A 133 -5.67 -3.78 -10.40
N SER A 134 -6.09 -3.89 -11.66
CA SER A 134 -6.19 -5.18 -12.36
C SER A 134 -4.85 -5.69 -12.90
N CYS A 135 -3.93 -4.79 -13.20
CA CYS A 135 -2.63 -5.10 -13.78
C CYS A 135 -1.58 -4.13 -13.24
N LEU A 136 -0.43 -4.65 -12.84
CA LEU A 136 0.75 -3.90 -12.42
C LEU A 136 1.95 -4.37 -13.23
N ARG A 137 2.62 -3.44 -13.90
CA ARG A 137 3.86 -3.72 -14.61
C ARG A 137 5.05 -3.15 -13.84
N ILE A 138 6.01 -4.00 -13.52
CA ILE A 138 7.27 -3.63 -12.86
C ILE A 138 8.36 -3.78 -13.91
N GLU A 139 8.94 -2.67 -14.34
CA GLU A 139 9.99 -2.67 -15.35
C GLU A 139 11.36 -2.52 -14.71
N ASN A 140 12.34 -3.20 -15.29
CA ASN A 140 13.75 -3.07 -14.96
C ASN A 140 14.05 -3.28 -13.46
N LEU A 141 13.38 -4.24 -12.82
CA LEU A 141 13.67 -4.63 -11.44
C LEU A 141 15.06 -5.27 -11.40
N GLN A 142 15.99 -4.59 -10.76
CA GLN A 142 17.39 -5.01 -10.66
C GLN A 142 17.60 -5.91 -9.44
N LEU A 143 18.33 -7.00 -9.63
CA LEU A 143 18.83 -7.85 -8.54
C LEU A 143 20.24 -8.33 -8.91
N ARG A 144 21.25 -7.80 -8.22
CA ARG A 144 22.67 -8.03 -8.57
C ARG A 144 22.94 -7.61 -10.02
N ASP A 145 23.50 -8.50 -10.83
CA ASP A 145 23.80 -8.28 -12.24
C ASP A 145 22.63 -8.70 -13.17
N ALA A 146 21.47 -9.03 -12.60
CA ALA A 146 20.27 -9.43 -13.34
C ALA A 146 19.20 -8.35 -13.32
N SER A 147 18.36 -8.34 -14.36
CA SER A 147 17.18 -7.47 -14.46
C SER A 147 15.98 -8.25 -14.98
N VAL A 148 14.79 -7.89 -14.48
CA VAL A 148 13.53 -8.53 -14.87
C VAL A 148 12.44 -7.48 -15.06
N ASP A 149 11.61 -7.68 -16.08
CA ASP A 149 10.33 -6.99 -16.24
C ASP A 149 9.22 -7.99 -15.91
N LEU A 150 8.32 -7.60 -15.02
CA LEU A 150 7.24 -8.44 -14.51
C LEU A 150 5.89 -7.80 -14.81
N VAL A 151 4.91 -8.63 -15.12
CA VAL A 151 3.50 -8.24 -15.20
C VAL A 151 2.73 -9.03 -14.15
N VAL A 152 2.08 -8.33 -13.23
CA VAL A 152 1.28 -8.90 -12.16
C VAL A 152 -0.18 -8.62 -12.48
N GLU A 153 -0.96 -9.66 -12.73
CA GLU A 153 -2.35 -9.55 -13.15
C GLU A 153 -3.30 -10.19 -12.14
N ARG A 154 -4.41 -9.51 -11.87
CA ARG A 154 -5.49 -10.02 -11.03
C ARG A 154 -6.52 -10.75 -11.90
N HIS A 155 -6.68 -12.05 -11.68
CA HIS A 155 -7.71 -12.87 -12.30
C HIS A 155 -8.67 -13.41 -11.25
N ALA A 156 -9.91 -12.90 -11.20
CA ALA A 156 -11.01 -13.31 -10.31
C ALA A 156 -10.63 -13.52 -8.83
N GLN A 157 -9.92 -14.59 -8.50
CA GLN A 157 -9.53 -15.02 -7.14
C GLN A 157 -8.02 -15.29 -6.99
N ASN A 158 -7.22 -15.07 -8.02
CA ASN A 158 -5.78 -15.34 -8.01
C ASN A 158 -4.99 -14.18 -8.62
N ILE A 159 -3.72 -14.10 -8.22
CA ILE A 159 -2.72 -13.26 -8.88
C ILE A 159 -1.84 -14.14 -9.76
N HIS A 160 -1.65 -13.71 -11.00
CA HIS A 160 -0.68 -14.28 -11.93
C HIS A 160 0.53 -13.34 -12.04
N VAL A 161 1.74 -13.89 -12.01
CA VAL A 161 2.98 -13.13 -12.20
C VAL A 161 3.66 -13.67 -13.45
N GLU A 162 3.68 -12.86 -14.50
CA GLU A 162 4.33 -13.17 -15.77
C GLU A 162 5.70 -12.49 -15.84
N VAL A 163 6.68 -13.20 -16.40
CA VAL A 163 8.01 -12.65 -16.69
C VAL A 163 8.03 -12.18 -18.15
N ALA A 164 7.90 -10.87 -18.36
CA ALA A 164 7.88 -10.28 -19.70
C ALA A 164 9.29 -10.17 -20.31
N ARG A 165 10.31 -9.91 -19.49
CA ARG A 165 11.72 -9.86 -19.90
C ARG A 165 12.60 -10.34 -18.75
N LYS A 166 13.65 -11.09 -19.05
CA LYS A 166 14.66 -11.51 -18.07
C LYS A 166 16.05 -11.45 -18.68
N SER A 167 16.98 -10.80 -17.99
CA SER A 167 18.40 -10.77 -18.34
C SER A 167 19.22 -11.15 -17.10
N GLY A 168 20.14 -12.09 -17.24
CA GLY A 168 20.95 -12.60 -16.13
C GLY A 168 20.25 -13.70 -15.31
N ALA A 169 20.94 -14.16 -14.26
CA ALA A 169 20.47 -15.22 -13.38
C ALA A 169 19.60 -14.65 -12.26
N VAL A 170 18.28 -14.75 -12.43
CA VAL A 170 17.29 -14.44 -11.41
C VAL A 170 16.12 -15.44 -11.49
N ASP A 171 15.67 -15.88 -10.32
CA ASP A 171 14.51 -16.73 -10.15
C ASP A 171 13.32 -15.92 -9.62
N ILE A 172 12.14 -16.20 -10.15
CA ILE A 172 10.89 -15.57 -9.71
C ILE A 172 10.08 -16.64 -8.98
N ILE A 173 9.85 -16.42 -7.69
CA ILE A 173 9.15 -17.36 -6.82
C ILE A 173 7.80 -16.77 -6.44
N VAL A 174 6.73 -17.53 -6.64
CA VAL A 174 5.37 -17.13 -6.24
C VAL A 174 4.81 -18.20 -5.31
N SER A 175 4.56 -17.85 -4.05
CA SER A 175 3.93 -18.71 -3.06
C SER A 175 2.49 -18.28 -2.77
N LYS A 176 1.61 -19.24 -2.49
CA LYS A 176 0.19 -19.03 -2.16
C LYS A 176 -0.05 -19.12 -0.65
#